data_AF-A0A452YWX7-F1
#
_entry.id   AF-A0A452YWX7-F1
#
_cell.length_a   1.000
_cell.length_b   1.000
_cell.length_c   1.000
_cell.angle_alpha   90.00
_cell.angle_beta   90.00
_cell.angle_gamma   90.00
#
_symmetry.space_group_name_H-M   'P 1'
#
loop_
_entity.id
_entity.type
_entity.pdbx_description
1 polymer ?
#
loop_
_entity_poly.entity_id
_entity_poly.type
_entity_poly.pdbx_seq_one_letter_code
_entity_poly.pdbx_strand_id
1 'polypeptide(L)'
;MPTPEEWTNVFNPAFSYYAYYCYANLYTLNKLRESKGMNTIKFRPHAGEAGDVDHLAATFLLCHSISHGINLRKSPVLQYLYYLGQIGLAMSPLSNNSLFLDYHRNPFPMFFQRGLNVSLSTDDPLQIHLTKEPLVEEYSIAASVPPLS
;
A
#
# COMPACT_ATOMS: atom_id res chain seq x y z
N MET A 1 15.42 -19.01 6.52
CA MET A 1 14.06 -19.42 6.12
C MET A 1 14.22 -20.59 5.14
N PRO A 2 13.37 -21.63 5.20
CA PRO A 2 13.34 -22.70 4.19
C PRO A 2 13.20 -22.12 2.79
N THR A 3 13.65 -22.82 1.74
CA THR A 3 13.36 -22.40 0.36
C THR A 3 11.87 -22.63 0.02
N PRO A 4 11.34 -22.05 -1.08
CA PRO A 4 9.93 -22.25 -1.45
C PRO A 4 9.57 -23.72 -1.66
N GLU A 5 10.50 -24.50 -2.18
CA GLU A 5 10.34 -25.95 -2.40
C GLU A 5 10.35 -26.74 -1.08
N GLU A 6 11.06 -26.23 -0.07
CA GLU A 6 11.15 -26.84 1.25
C GLU A 6 10.00 -26.42 2.18
N TRP A 7 9.23 -25.38 1.82
CA TRP A 7 8.07 -24.92 2.60
C TRP A 7 6.86 -25.86 2.43
N THR A 8 6.95 -27.01 3.08
CA THR A 8 5.97 -28.11 3.00
C THR A 8 5.09 -28.25 4.24
N ASN A 9 5.28 -27.38 5.23
CA ASN A 9 4.47 -27.36 6.44
C ASN A 9 3.08 -26.73 6.17
N VAL A 10 2.14 -26.91 7.11
CA VAL A 10 0.74 -26.47 6.98
C VAL A 10 0.52 -24.96 7.19
N PHE A 11 1.55 -24.24 7.64
CA PHE A 11 1.43 -22.82 7.98
C PHE A 11 1.70 -21.95 6.76
N ASN A 12 0.94 -20.86 6.66
CA ASN A 12 1.16 -19.85 5.64
C ASN A 12 2.52 -19.15 5.86
N PRO A 13 3.36 -18.98 4.83
CA PRO A 13 4.57 -18.17 4.95
C PRO A 13 4.27 -16.74 5.41
N ALA A 14 5.24 -16.16 6.12
CA ALA A 14 5.16 -14.75 6.53
C ALA A 14 5.06 -13.82 5.33
N PHE A 15 4.46 -12.63 5.50
CA PHE A 15 4.32 -11.65 4.43
C PHE A 15 5.66 -11.28 3.76
N SER A 16 6.72 -11.08 4.55
CA SER A 16 8.07 -10.78 4.06
C SER A 16 8.64 -11.88 3.16
N TYR A 17 8.26 -13.13 3.39
CA TYR A 17 8.61 -14.27 2.56
C TYR A 17 7.99 -14.14 1.16
N TYR A 18 6.69 -13.89 1.10
CA TYR A 18 5.98 -13.62 -0.16
C TYR A 18 6.58 -12.42 -0.89
N ALA A 19 6.77 -11.30 -0.19
CA ALA A 19 7.32 -10.08 -0.78
C ALA A 19 8.71 -10.32 -1.40
N TYR A 20 9.59 -11.06 -0.70
CA TYR A 20 10.93 -11.39 -1.19
C TYR A 20 10.90 -12.22 -2.48
N TYR A 21 10.21 -13.36 -2.49
CA TYR A 21 10.21 -14.23 -3.67
C TYR A 21 9.43 -13.62 -4.85
N CYS A 22 8.36 -12.87 -4.59
CA CYS A 22 7.69 -12.07 -5.62
C CYS A 22 8.65 -11.02 -6.21
N TYR A 23 9.36 -10.28 -5.37
CA TYR A 23 10.34 -9.29 -5.81
C TYR A 23 11.47 -9.93 -6.61
N ALA A 24 12.11 -10.99 -6.11
CA ALA A 24 13.26 -11.62 -6.76
C ALA A 24 12.91 -12.16 -8.17
N ASN A 25 11.74 -12.78 -8.29
CA ASN A 25 11.23 -13.27 -9.56
C ASN A 25 10.90 -12.12 -10.52
N LEU A 26 10.18 -11.09 -10.04
CA LEU A 26 9.87 -9.91 -10.85
C LEU A 26 11.12 -9.16 -11.27
N TYR A 27 12.12 -9.02 -10.40
CA TYR A 27 13.38 -8.36 -10.70
C TYR A 27 14.12 -9.07 -11.83
N THR A 28 14.30 -10.39 -11.71
CA THR A 28 14.98 -11.21 -12.72
C THR A 28 14.24 -11.15 -14.06
N LEU A 29 12.92 -11.29 -14.04
CA LEU A 29 12.09 -11.17 -15.24
C LEU A 29 12.18 -9.77 -15.85
N ASN A 30 12.10 -8.72 -15.05
CA ASN A 30 12.17 -7.34 -15.53
C ASN A 30 13.53 -7.04 -16.16
N LYS A 31 14.64 -7.58 -15.62
CA LYS A 31 15.96 -7.42 -16.23
C LYS A 31 16.07 -8.08 -17.60
N LEU A 32 15.42 -9.24 -17.79
CA LEU A 32 15.32 -9.86 -19.12
C LEU A 32 14.42 -9.07 -20.07
N ARG A 33 13.29 -8.55 -19.58
CA ARG A 33 12.36 -7.76 -20.39
C ARG A 33 12.99 -6.44 -20.84
N GLU A 34 13.71 -5.78 -19.94
CA GLU A 34 14.50 -4.57 -20.19
C GLU A 34 15.57 -4.82 -21.26
N SER A 35 16.34 -5.91 -21.16
CA SER A 35 17.37 -6.23 -22.16
C SER A 35 16.81 -6.55 -23.55
N LYS A 36 15.52 -6.89 -23.64
CA LYS A 36 14.80 -7.11 -24.90
C LYS A 36 13.97 -5.91 -25.36
N GLY A 37 14.06 -4.76 -24.69
CA GLY A 37 13.29 -3.56 -25.03
C GLY A 37 11.78 -3.69 -24.78
N MET A 38 11.36 -4.59 -23.89
CA MET A 38 9.96 -4.82 -23.53
C MET A 38 9.55 -3.99 -22.31
N ASN A 39 8.25 -3.78 -22.11
CA ASN A 39 7.71 -3.13 -20.91
C ASN A 39 8.02 -3.95 -19.63
N THR A 40 8.20 -3.30 -18.49
CA THR A 40 8.44 -3.96 -17.19
C THR A 40 7.20 -3.92 -16.30
N ILE A 41 7.22 -4.72 -15.23
CA ILE A 41 6.13 -4.86 -14.27
C ILE A 41 6.54 -4.25 -12.93
N LYS A 42 5.77 -3.29 -12.43
CA LYS A 42 6.03 -2.67 -11.12
C LYS A 42 5.40 -3.51 -10.01
N PHE A 43 6.16 -3.77 -8.96
CA PHE A 43 5.64 -4.47 -7.78
C PHE A 43 4.94 -3.48 -6.83
N ARG A 44 3.63 -3.65 -6.64
CA ARG A 44 2.74 -2.75 -5.90
C ARG A 44 1.75 -3.51 -5.01
N PRO A 45 2.21 -4.10 -3.88
CA PRO A 45 1.36 -4.93 -3.05
C PRO A 45 0.38 -4.13 -2.16
N HIS A 46 -0.64 -4.81 -1.64
CA HIS A 46 -1.41 -4.32 -0.49
C HIS A 46 -0.59 -4.54 0.79
N ALA A 47 -0.35 -3.47 1.56
CA ALA A 47 0.45 -3.57 2.77
C ALA A 47 0.10 -2.49 3.80
N GLY A 48 0.17 -2.87 5.07
CA GLY A 48 0.00 -1.95 6.19
C GLY A 48 -1.39 -1.35 6.33
N GLU A 49 -2.43 -1.97 5.76
CA GLU A 49 -3.81 -1.69 6.16
C GLU A 49 -4.07 -2.20 7.59
N ALA A 50 -3.76 -3.48 7.79
CA ALA A 50 -3.75 -4.20 9.05
C ALA A 50 -2.46 -5.03 9.16
N GLY A 51 -2.39 -5.92 10.16
CA GLY A 51 -1.21 -6.74 10.40
C GLY A 51 -0.06 -5.99 11.08
N ASP A 52 1.13 -6.57 11.00
CA ASP A 52 2.33 -6.11 11.69
C ASP A 52 3.11 -5.06 10.87
N VAL A 53 3.93 -4.27 11.55
CA VAL A 53 4.68 -3.13 11.01
C VAL A 53 5.84 -3.59 10.11
N ASP A 54 6.31 -4.82 10.28
CA ASP A 54 7.36 -5.42 9.44
C ASP A 54 6.95 -5.53 7.96
N HIS A 55 5.65 -5.64 7.66
CA HIS A 55 5.11 -5.59 6.30
C HIS A 55 5.54 -4.29 5.58
N LEU A 56 5.53 -3.17 6.31
CA LEU A 56 5.93 -1.86 5.79
C LEU A 56 7.45 -1.75 5.64
N ALA A 57 8.22 -2.36 6.54
CA ALA A 57 9.67 -2.43 6.40
C ALA A 57 10.07 -3.26 5.16
N ALA A 58 9.44 -4.41 4.94
CA ALA A 58 9.68 -5.26 3.78
C ALA A 58 9.28 -4.56 2.46
N THR A 59 8.11 -3.91 2.43
CA THR A 59 7.65 -3.20 1.23
C THR A 59 8.45 -1.95 0.92
N PHE A 60 8.96 -1.22 1.93
CA PHE A 60 9.91 -0.13 1.72
C PHE A 60 11.15 -0.56 0.94
N LEU A 61 11.69 -1.73 1.26
CA LEU A 61 12.92 -2.24 0.64
C LEU A 61 12.72 -2.80 -0.77
N LEU A 62 11.54 -3.35 -1.06
CA LEU A 62 11.32 -4.20 -2.24
C LEU A 62 10.35 -3.61 -3.27
N CYS A 63 9.45 -2.71 -2.88
CA CYS A 63 8.28 -2.35 -3.69
C CYS A 63 8.38 -0.92 -4.26
N HIS A 64 7.62 -0.66 -5.33
CA HIS A 64 7.59 0.65 -5.98
C HIS A 64 6.57 1.60 -5.33
N SER A 65 5.47 1.05 -4.84
CA SER A 65 4.39 1.72 -4.12
C SER A 65 3.58 0.67 -3.38
N ILE A 66 2.67 1.08 -2.49
CA ILE A 66 1.76 0.17 -1.79
C ILE A 66 0.32 0.68 -1.83
N SER A 67 -0.65 -0.23 -1.72
CA SER A 67 -2.01 0.13 -1.32
C SER A 67 -2.09 0.17 0.21
N HIS A 68 -2.85 1.13 0.74
CA HIS A 68 -3.07 1.46 2.16
C HIS A 68 -1.90 2.18 2.86
N GLY A 69 -1.09 1.48 3.64
CA GLY A 69 -0.07 2.11 4.49
C GLY A 69 -0.59 2.79 5.76
N ILE A 70 -1.84 2.51 6.19
CA ILE A 70 -2.44 3.06 7.43
C ILE A 70 -1.51 2.89 8.64
N ASN A 71 -0.92 1.71 8.80
CA ASN A 71 -0.03 1.36 9.91
C ASN A 71 1.27 2.17 9.95
N LEU A 72 1.61 2.97 8.92
CA LEU A 72 2.71 3.95 9.01
C LEU A 72 2.47 4.97 10.14
N ARG A 73 1.23 5.15 10.60
CA ARG A 73 0.91 5.95 11.79
C ARG A 73 1.54 5.41 13.08
N LYS A 74 1.89 4.12 13.12
CA LYS A 74 2.44 3.42 14.29
C LYS A 74 3.97 3.42 14.34
N SER A 75 4.65 3.84 13.26
CA SER A 75 6.11 3.87 13.17
C SER A 75 6.59 5.20 12.60
N PRO A 76 7.05 6.14 13.46
CA PRO A 76 7.60 7.41 12.99
C PRO A 76 8.78 7.24 12.03
N VAL A 77 9.62 6.23 12.28
CA VAL A 77 10.81 5.94 11.45
C VAL A 77 10.42 5.52 10.05
N LEU A 78 9.54 4.52 9.92
CA LEU A 78 9.12 4.06 8.59
C LEU A 78 8.35 5.14 7.86
N GLN A 79 7.48 5.89 8.55
CA GLN A 79 6.76 6.99 7.93
C GLN A 79 7.72 8.04 7.34
N TYR A 80 8.78 8.38 8.07
CA TYR A 80 9.79 9.32 7.59
C TYR A 80 10.60 8.75 6.41
N LEU A 81 10.92 7.45 6.43
CA LEU A 81 11.57 6.79 5.30
C LEU A 81 10.70 6.78 4.04
N TYR A 82 9.39 6.53 4.17
CA TYR A 82 8.44 6.60 3.06
C TYR A 82 8.33 8.03 2.50
N TYR A 83 8.40 9.04 3.36
CA TYR A 83 8.50 10.44 2.95
C TYR A 83 9.78 10.70 2.16
N LEU A 84 10.95 10.32 2.67
CA LEU A 84 12.23 10.56 1.99
C LEU A 84 12.34 9.79 0.66
N GLY A 85 11.89 8.54 0.65
CA GLY A 85 11.90 7.69 -0.55
C GLY A 85 10.77 8.01 -1.53
N GLN A 86 9.83 8.89 -1.15
CA GLN A 86 8.62 9.22 -1.94
C GLN A 86 7.86 7.97 -2.43
N ILE A 87 7.80 6.94 -1.59
CA ILE A 87 7.10 5.69 -1.88
C ILE A 87 5.60 5.96 -1.87
N GLY A 88 4.94 5.71 -3.00
CA GLY A 88 3.52 6.03 -3.20
C GLY A 88 2.58 5.18 -2.33
N LEU A 89 1.56 5.83 -1.78
CA LEU A 89 0.49 5.23 -0.97
C LEU A 89 -0.86 5.44 -1.66
N ALA A 90 -1.46 4.39 -2.20
CA ALA A 90 -2.83 4.41 -2.70
C ALA A 90 -3.79 4.08 -1.55
N MET A 91 -4.46 5.08 -1.01
CA MET A 91 -5.28 4.98 0.20
C MET A 91 -6.76 5.07 -0.14
N SER A 92 -7.58 4.26 0.52
CA SER A 92 -9.03 4.25 0.33
C SER A 92 -9.76 4.55 1.65
N PRO A 93 -9.79 5.81 2.13
CA PRO A 93 -10.38 6.17 3.42
C PRO A 93 -11.80 5.65 3.67
N LEU A 94 -12.71 5.70 2.68
CA LEU A 94 -14.07 5.17 2.82
C LEU A 94 -14.06 3.65 3.01
N SER A 95 -13.23 2.92 2.27
CA SER A 95 -13.03 1.48 2.47
C SER A 95 -12.51 1.17 3.87
N ASN A 96 -11.47 1.90 4.30
CA ASN A 96 -10.84 1.67 5.59
C ASN A 96 -11.82 1.94 6.75
N ASN A 97 -12.75 2.88 6.58
CA ASN A 97 -13.83 3.18 7.52
C ASN A 97 -14.82 2.02 7.70
N SER A 98 -15.10 1.28 6.64
CA SER A 98 -16.05 0.18 6.69
C SER A 98 -15.59 -0.99 7.56
N LEU A 99 -14.28 -1.20 7.74
CA LEU A 99 -13.75 -2.42 8.36
C LEU A 99 -12.67 -2.23 9.42
N PHE A 100 -11.83 -1.20 9.32
CA PHE A 100 -10.56 -1.18 10.07
C PHE A 100 -10.35 0.06 10.93
N LEU A 101 -10.89 1.21 10.52
CA LEU A 101 -10.54 2.48 11.14
C LEU A 101 -11.58 3.57 10.87
N ASP A 102 -12.19 4.09 11.92
CA ASP A 102 -13.07 5.27 11.86
C ASP A 102 -12.51 6.38 10.95
N TYR A 103 -13.36 6.93 10.08
CA TYR A 103 -12.98 7.85 9.00
C TYR A 103 -12.18 9.05 9.52
N HIS A 104 -12.61 9.66 10.62
CA HIS A 104 -11.93 10.82 11.21
C HIS A 104 -10.56 10.48 11.82
N ARG A 105 -10.31 9.20 12.07
CA ARG A 105 -9.03 8.69 12.56
C ARG A 105 -8.11 8.22 11.44
N ASN A 106 -8.54 8.27 10.17
CA ASN A 106 -7.72 7.88 9.04
C ASN A 106 -6.48 8.79 8.91
N PRO A 107 -5.26 8.25 8.74
CA PRO A 107 -4.06 9.07 8.69
C PRO A 107 -3.84 9.79 7.35
N PHE A 108 -4.68 9.56 6.33
CA PHE A 108 -4.54 10.18 5.01
C PHE A 108 -4.30 11.70 5.06
N PRO A 109 -5.11 12.51 5.77
CA PRO A 109 -4.91 13.96 5.72
C PRO A 109 -3.60 14.41 6.38
N MET A 110 -3.18 13.71 7.44
CA MET A 110 -1.88 13.94 8.09
C MET A 110 -0.72 13.54 7.17
N PHE A 111 -0.82 12.42 6.45
CA PHE A 111 0.21 12.01 5.49
C PHE A 111 0.33 13.02 4.35
N PHE A 112 -0.80 13.50 3.83
CA PHE A 112 -0.84 14.55 2.83
C PHE A 112 -0.16 15.84 3.31
N GLN A 113 -0.53 16.34 4.50
CA GLN A 113 0.09 17.53 5.09
C GLN A 113 1.60 17.40 5.32
N ARG A 114 2.08 16.19 5.61
CA ARG A 114 3.52 15.89 5.79
C ARG A 114 4.26 15.72 4.46
N GLY A 115 3.58 15.81 3.32
CA GLY A 115 4.18 15.66 2.00
C GLY A 115 4.55 14.22 1.64
N LEU A 116 3.91 13.22 2.26
CA LEU A 116 4.01 11.85 1.76
C LEU A 116 3.33 11.77 0.39
N ASN A 117 3.84 10.90 -0.47
CA ASN A 117 3.29 10.63 -1.79
C ASN A 117 2.00 9.80 -1.66
N VAL A 118 0.88 10.48 -1.39
CA VAL A 118 -0.44 9.85 -1.20
C VAL A 118 -1.37 10.10 -2.38
N SER A 119 -2.25 9.14 -2.64
CA SER A 119 -3.35 9.25 -3.60
C SER A 119 -4.61 8.60 -3.03
N LEU A 120 -5.78 9.12 -3.39
CA LEU A 120 -7.07 8.50 -3.07
C LEU A 120 -7.43 7.40 -4.08
N SER A 121 -7.99 6.30 -3.57
CA SER A 121 -8.51 5.15 -4.33
C SER A 121 -9.84 4.68 -3.74
N THR A 122 -10.59 3.87 -4.51
CA THR A 122 -11.96 3.45 -4.15
C THR A 122 -12.05 2.10 -3.46
N ASP A 123 -11.03 1.25 -3.61
CA ASP A 123 -11.04 -0.16 -3.20
C ASP A 123 -12.19 -0.97 -3.86
N ASP A 124 -13.30 -1.15 -3.16
CA ASP A 124 -14.50 -1.88 -3.59
C ASP A 124 -15.68 -0.92 -3.88
N PRO A 125 -15.70 -0.21 -5.03
CA PRO A 125 -16.72 0.79 -5.32
C PRO A 125 -18.15 0.24 -5.27
N LEU A 126 -18.35 -1.03 -5.64
CA LEU A 126 -19.66 -1.68 -5.58
C LEU A 126 -20.20 -1.83 -4.16
N GLN A 127 -19.33 -1.99 -3.16
CA GLN A 127 -19.72 -2.22 -1.78
C GLN A 127 -19.84 -0.91 -0.98
N ILE A 128 -18.99 0.07 -1.31
CA ILE A 128 -18.75 1.23 -0.45
C ILE A 128 -19.47 2.49 -0.93
N HIS A 129 -19.55 2.69 -2.25
CA HIS A 129 -19.91 3.98 -2.84
C HIS A 129 -21.39 4.03 -3.24
N LEU A 130 -22.01 5.19 -3.07
CA LEU A 130 -23.43 5.40 -3.33
C LEU A 130 -23.68 6.13 -4.66
N THR A 131 -22.67 6.83 -5.16
CA THR A 131 -22.78 7.63 -6.38
C THR A 131 -22.39 6.83 -7.63
N LYS A 132 -22.73 7.37 -8.80
CA LYS A 132 -22.29 6.83 -10.10
C LYS A 132 -20.81 7.06 -10.38
N GLU A 133 -20.17 7.96 -9.63
CA GLU A 133 -18.79 8.40 -9.83
C GLU A 133 -17.99 8.14 -8.54
N PRO A 134 -17.65 6.87 -8.24
CA PRO A 134 -17.16 6.48 -6.93
C PRO A 134 -15.88 7.21 -6.52
N LEU A 135 -14.91 7.33 -7.43
CA LEU A 135 -13.68 8.06 -7.10
C LEU A 135 -13.96 9.54 -6.81
N VAL A 136 -14.89 10.18 -7.54
CA VAL A 136 -15.27 11.58 -7.28
C VAL A 136 -15.92 11.72 -5.90
N GLU A 137 -16.74 10.75 -5.49
CA GLU A 137 -17.31 10.68 -4.14
C GLU A 137 -16.22 10.55 -3.06
N GLU A 138 -15.21 9.69 -3.26
CA GLU A 138 -14.06 9.57 -2.34
C GLU A 138 -13.34 10.93 -2.18
N TYR A 139 -13.03 11.62 -3.28
CA TYR A 139 -12.41 12.95 -3.25
C TYR A 139 -13.33 14.00 -2.60
N SER A 140 -14.63 13.98 -2.89
CA SER A 140 -15.59 14.96 -2.38
C SER A 140 -15.78 14.84 -0.87
N ILE A 141 -15.87 13.61 -0.35
CA ILE A 141 -15.98 13.37 1.09
C ILE A 141 -14.66 13.72 1.76
N ALA A 142 -13.52 13.33 1.19
CA ALA A 142 -12.21 13.67 1.74
C ALA A 142 -12.00 15.19 1.84
N ALA A 143 -12.40 15.95 0.81
CA ALA A 143 -12.30 17.42 0.79
C ALA A 143 -13.21 18.11 1.83
N SER A 144 -14.32 17.47 2.22
CA SER A 144 -15.23 18.00 3.24
C SER A 144 -14.68 17.90 4.68
N VAL A 145 -13.61 17.12 4.87
CA VAL A 145 -12.97 16.92 6.18
C VAL A 145 -11.69 17.78 6.27
N PRO A 146 -11.56 18.65 7.29
CA PRO A 146 -10.32 19.39 7.53
C PRO A 146 -9.15 18.43 7.71
N PRO A 147 -8.00 18.67 7.07
CA PRO A 147 -7.48 19.92 6.53
C PRO A 147 -7.40 19.96 4.99
N LEU A 148 -8.24 19.19 4.29
CA LEU A 148 -8.24 19.13 2.81
C LEU A 148 -9.14 20.19 2.16
N SER A 149 -9.85 20.98 2.99
CA SER A 149 -10.66 22.14 2.62
C SER A 149 -9.84 23.40 2.36
#